data_AF-A0A259BHM9-F1
#
_entry.id   AF-A0A259BHM9-F1
#
_cell.length_a   1.000
_cell.length_b   1.000
_cell.length_c   1.000
_cell.angle_alpha   90.00
_cell.angle_beta   90.00
_cell.angle_gamma   90.00
#
_symmetry.space_group_name_H-M   'P 1'
#
loop_
_entity.id
_entity.type
_entity.pdbx_description
1 polymer ?
#
loop_
_entity_poly.entity_id
_entity_poly.type
_entity_poly.pdbx_seq_one_letter_code
_entity_poly.pdbx_strand_id
1 'polypeptide(L)'
;MARTVFEKQDVIPLLGEVFRALGYDGASMSAITARTGLSKSSLYHFFPNGKEEMAAAVLAHVDGWFIPQIFEPLEREEPAAAIGAMWAATDAYFRSGRRICLMGAFALDETRD
;
A
#
# COMPACT_ATOMS: atom_id res chain seq x y z
N MET A 1 -1.89 26.35 -15.41
CA MET A 1 -1.89 24.92 -15.02
C MET A 1 -2.96 24.72 -13.96
N ALA A 2 -3.88 23.77 -14.15
CA ALA A 2 -4.87 23.44 -13.14
C ALA A 2 -4.17 22.80 -11.93
N ARG A 3 -4.43 23.32 -10.73
CA ARG A 3 -3.93 22.74 -9.48
C ARG A 3 -4.67 21.42 -9.27
N THR A 4 -3.96 20.30 -9.30
CA THR A 4 -4.55 19.00 -8.92
C THR A 4 -4.86 19.05 -7.42
N VAL A 5 -6.11 18.80 -7.07
CA VAL A 5 -6.58 18.70 -5.68
C VAL A 5 -6.55 17.23 -5.31
N PHE A 6 -5.81 16.88 -4.26
CA PHE A 6 -5.76 15.52 -3.73
C PHE A 6 -6.71 15.41 -2.55
N GLU A 7 -7.47 14.33 -2.49
CA GLU A 7 -8.13 13.87 -1.28
C GLU A 7 -7.25 12.84 -0.55
N LYS A 8 -7.52 12.60 0.74
CA LYS A 8 -6.75 11.62 1.55
C LYS A 8 -6.67 10.24 0.87
N GLN A 9 -7.75 9.80 0.21
CA GLN A 9 -7.80 8.50 -0.47
C GLN A 9 -6.89 8.42 -1.70
N ASP A 10 -6.69 9.52 -2.43
CA ASP A 10 -5.81 9.56 -3.60
C ASP A 10 -4.32 9.40 -3.22
N VAL A 11 -3.98 9.78 -1.98
CA VAL A 11 -2.61 9.76 -1.47
C VAL A 11 -2.19 8.37 -1.02
N ILE A 12 -3.13 7.54 -0.54
CA ILE A 12 -2.83 6.22 0.04
C ILE A 12 -2.12 5.30 -0.96
N PRO A 13 -2.56 5.15 -2.23
CA PRO A 13 -1.83 4.33 -3.21
C PRO A 13 -0.39 4.83 -3.45
N LEU A 14 -0.18 6.14 -3.48
CA LEU A 14 1.16 6.72 -3.67
C LEU A 14 2.08 6.41 -2.48
N LEU A 15 1.56 6.51 -1.25
CA LEU A 15 2.29 6.13 -0.04
C LEU A 15 2.63 4.64 -0.05
N GLY A 16 1.70 3.79 -0.49
CA GLY A 16 1.94 2.35 -0.65
C GLY A 16 3.12 2.06 -1.56
N GLU A 17 3.30 2.81 -2.65
CA GLU A 17 4.47 2.65 -3.52
C GLU A 17 5.79 3.07 -2.87
N VAL A 18 5.78 4.13 -2.06
CA VAL A 18 6.96 4.54 -1.30
C VAL A 18 7.36 3.45 -0.32
N PHE A 19 6.41 2.98 0.47
CA PHE A 19 6.62 1.94 1.47
C PHE A 19 7.06 0.60 0.88
N ARG A 20 6.52 0.19 -0.27
CA ARG A 20 7.01 -1.01 -0.98
C ARG A 20 8.45 -0.90 -1.45
N ALA A 21 8.85 0.29 -1.87
CA ALA A 21 10.17 0.51 -2.44
C ALA A 21 11.25 0.67 -1.38
N LEU A 22 10.92 1.28 -0.25
CA LEU A 22 11.89 1.70 0.76
C LEU A 22 11.75 0.99 2.12
N GLY A 23 10.68 0.20 2.32
CA GLY A 23 10.31 -0.24 3.66
C GLY A 23 9.64 0.88 4.47
N TYR A 24 9.24 0.57 5.70
CA TYR A 24 8.68 1.55 6.62
C TYR A 24 9.76 2.51 7.13
N ASP A 25 10.91 1.98 7.58
CA ASP A 25 11.99 2.76 8.18
C ASP A 25 12.75 3.59 7.14
N GLY A 26 13.00 3.02 5.96
CA GLY A 26 13.61 3.75 4.84
C GLY A 26 12.72 4.84 4.23
N ALA A 27 11.40 4.81 4.46
CA ALA A 27 10.46 5.81 3.98
C ALA A 27 10.44 7.07 4.86
N SER A 28 11.52 7.84 4.85
CA SER A 28 11.58 9.14 5.53
C SER A 28 10.56 10.15 4.96
N MET A 29 10.15 11.14 5.76
CA MET A 29 9.24 12.19 5.31
C MET A 29 9.76 12.92 4.05
N SER A 30 11.07 13.14 3.93
CA SER A 30 11.66 13.74 2.72
C SER A 30 11.52 12.82 1.51
N ALA A 31 11.78 11.51 1.66
CA ALA A 31 11.59 10.53 0.59
C ALA A 31 10.12 10.44 0.16
N ILE A 32 9.18 10.47 1.11
CA ILE A 32 7.74 10.49 0.84
C ILE A 32 7.38 11.74 0.03
N THR A 33 7.78 12.93 0.46
CA THR A 33 7.48 14.17 -0.29
C THR A 33 8.06 14.15 -1.70
N ALA A 34 9.29 13.66 -1.86
CA ALA A 34 9.97 13.58 -3.16
C ALA A 34 9.26 12.61 -4.13
N ARG A 35 8.78 11.47 -3.65
CA ARG A 35 8.15 10.44 -4.50
C ARG A 35 6.67 10.68 -4.76
N THR A 36 5.97 11.30 -3.81
CA THR A 36 4.53 11.61 -3.96
C THR A 36 4.27 12.96 -4.62
N GLY A 37 5.27 13.85 -4.63
CA GLY A 37 5.11 15.24 -5.08
C GLY A 37 4.32 16.13 -4.11
N LEU A 38 3.87 15.58 -2.98
CA LEU A 38 3.12 16.30 -1.96
C LEU A 38 4.06 17.05 -1.02
N SER A 39 3.65 18.24 -0.60
CA SER A 39 4.38 18.99 0.42
C SER A 39 4.26 18.31 1.80
N LYS A 40 5.24 18.53 2.67
CA LYS A 40 5.18 18.09 4.07
C LYS A 40 3.92 18.59 4.76
N SER A 41 3.52 19.85 4.52
CA SER A 41 2.29 20.43 5.09
C SER A 41 1.03 19.72 4.61
N SER A 42 0.93 19.38 3.32
CA SER A 42 -0.21 18.62 2.77
C SER A 42 -0.30 17.24 3.40
N LEU A 43 0.83 16.56 3.57
CA LEU A 43 0.87 15.24 4.19
C LEU A 43 0.41 15.28 5.66
N TYR A 44 0.87 16.25 6.46
CA TYR A 44 0.39 16.40 7.84
C TYR A 44 -1.06 16.89 7.94
N HIS A 45 -1.57 17.57 6.92
CA HIS A 45 -3.00 17.89 6.85
C HIS A 45 -3.85 16.63 6.71
N PHE A 46 -3.46 15.69 5.85
CA PHE A 46 -4.18 14.43 5.66
C PHE A 46 -3.92 13.40 6.77
N PHE A 47 -2.70 13.38 7.29
CA PHE A 47 -2.22 12.42 8.29
C PHE A 47 -1.53 13.18 9.44
N PRO A 48 -2.30 13.76 10.37
CA PRO A 48 -1.77 14.56 11.47
C PRO A 48 -0.76 13.82 12.34
N ASN A 49 -0.91 12.49 12.47
CA ASN A 49 0.02 11.66 13.25
C ASN A 49 1.22 11.16 12.42
N GLY A 50 1.40 11.68 11.20
CA GLY A 50 2.60 11.48 10.40
C GLY A 50 2.74 10.08 9.80
N LYS A 51 3.98 9.59 9.72
CA LYS A 51 4.36 8.37 8.99
C LYS A 51 3.63 7.12 9.50
N GLU A 52 3.38 7.04 10.80
CA GLU A 52 2.68 5.90 11.40
C GLU A 52 1.22 5.82 10.91
N GLU A 53 0.50 6.94 10.90
CA GLU A 53 -0.87 6.98 10.35
C GLU A 53 -0.90 6.73 8.85
N MET A 54 0.11 7.23 8.12
CA MET A 54 0.27 6.92 6.69
C MET A 54 0.42 5.42 6.47
N ALA A 55 1.28 4.75 7.24
CA ALA A 55 1.48 3.31 7.15
C ALA A 55 0.21 2.55 7.52
N ALA A 56 -0.46 2.91 8.62
CA ALA A 56 -1.72 2.30 9.03
C ALA A 56 -2.81 2.45 7.96
N ALA A 57 -2.93 3.62 7.32
CA ALA A 57 -3.90 3.85 6.25
C ALA A 57 -3.60 3.00 5.00
N VAL A 58 -2.31 2.83 4.66
CA VAL A 58 -1.90 1.96 3.55
C VAL A 58 -2.18 0.49 3.87
N LEU A 59 -1.87 0.03 5.09
CA LEU A 59 -2.16 -1.34 5.52
C LEU A 59 -3.66 -1.62 5.48
N ALA A 60 -4.48 -0.73 6.04
CA ALA A 60 -5.94 -0.85 5.99
C ALA A 60 -6.47 -0.87 4.54
N HIS A 61 -5.87 -0.12 3.62
CA HIS A 61 -6.21 -0.16 2.20
C HIS A 61 -5.84 -1.50 1.55
N VAL A 62 -4.70 -2.09 1.93
CA VAL A 62 -4.31 -3.43 1.48
C VAL A 62 -5.26 -4.49 2.03
N ASP A 63 -5.62 -4.42 3.31
CA ASP A 63 -6.59 -5.34 3.93
C ASP A 63 -7.96 -5.26 3.26
N GLY A 64 -8.43 -4.04 2.99
CA GLY A 64 -9.70 -3.80 2.29
C GLY A 64 -9.75 -4.35 0.87
N TRP A 65 -8.60 -4.68 0.27
CA TRP A 65 -8.53 -5.41 -0.99
C TRP A 65 -8.33 -6.92 -0.78
N PHE A 66 -7.38 -7.33 0.06
CA PHE A 66 -7.04 -8.75 0.26
C PHE A 66 -8.19 -9.56 0.84
N ILE A 67 -8.89 -9.03 1.84
CA ILE A 67 -9.97 -9.76 2.51
C ILE A 67 -11.06 -10.16 1.51
N PRO A 68 -11.73 -9.23 0.80
CA PRO A 68 -12.81 -9.61 -0.10
C PRO A 68 -12.33 -10.29 -1.40
N GLN A 69 -11.08 -10.06 -1.84
CA GLN A 69 -10.59 -10.60 -3.12
C GLN A 69 -9.86 -11.94 -2.98
N ILE A 70 -9.33 -12.25 -1.80
CA ILE A 70 -8.51 -13.43 -1.56
C ILE A 70 -9.08 -14.27 -0.42
N PHE A 71 -9.16 -13.71 0.79
CA PHE A 71 -9.44 -14.53 1.98
C PHE A 71 -10.89 -15.00 2.06
N GLU A 72 -11.86 -14.10 1.86
CA GLU A 72 -13.28 -14.47 1.93
C GLU A 72 -13.68 -15.53 0.87
N PRO A 73 -13.26 -15.43 -0.41
CA PRO A 73 -13.53 -16.49 -1.39
C PRO A 73 -12.94 -17.84 -0.99
N LEU A 74 -11.70 -17.86 -0.47
CA LEU A 74 -11.03 -19.09 -0.03
C LEU A 74 -11.75 -19.78 1.14
N GLU A 75 -12.42 -19.01 2.00
CA GLU A 75 -13.18 -19.55 3.14
C GLU A 75 -14.59 -20.01 2.76
N ARG A 76 -15.19 -19.45 1.72
CA ARG A 76 -16.64 -19.53 1.48
C ARG A 76 -17.03 -20.22 0.17
N GLU A 77 -16.15 -20.21 -0.82
CA GLU A 77 -16.44 -20.71 -2.17
C GLU A 77 -15.92 -22.14 -2.40
N GLU A 78 -16.22 -22.70 -3.57
CA GLU A 78 -15.73 -24.02 -3.96
C GLU A 78 -14.18 -24.00 -4.04
N PRO A 79 -13.48 -24.95 -3.40
CA PRO A 79 -12.01 -24.89 -3.25
C PRO A 79 -11.23 -24.72 -4.56
N ALA A 80 -11.55 -25.49 -5.61
CA ALA A 80 -10.79 -25.41 -6.86
C ALA A 80 -11.00 -24.07 -7.57
N ALA A 81 -12.24 -23.57 -7.61
CA ALA A 81 -12.56 -22.25 -8.13
C ALA A 81 -11.90 -21.13 -7.33
N ALA A 82 -12.00 -21.17 -5.99
CA ALA A 82 -11.46 -20.16 -5.09
C ALA A 82 -9.93 -20.06 -5.19
N ILE A 83 -9.23 -21.21 -5.23
CA ILE A 83 -7.77 -21.25 -5.42
C ILE A 83 -7.40 -20.68 -6.80
N GLY A 84 -8.16 -21.00 -7.84
CA GLY A 84 -7.96 -20.44 -9.18
C GLY A 84 -8.10 -18.91 -9.20
N ALA A 85 -9.15 -18.39 -8.56
CA ALA A 85 -9.39 -16.96 -8.43
C ALA A 85 -8.29 -16.26 -7.61
N MET A 86 -7.88 -16.84 -6.48
CA MET A 86 -6.77 -16.35 -5.67
C MET A 86 -5.50 -16.20 -6.50
N TRP A 87 -5.13 -17.20 -7.31
CA TRP A 87 -3.95 -17.13 -8.17
C TRP A 87 -4.03 -15.98 -9.16
N ALA A 88 -5.16 -15.84 -9.86
CA ALA A 88 -5.36 -14.76 -10.81
C ALA A 88 -5.31 -13.37 -10.16
N ALA A 89 -5.98 -13.19 -9.01
CA ALA A 89 -6.00 -11.93 -8.27
C ALA A 89 -4.61 -11.58 -7.72
N THR A 90 -3.89 -12.56 -7.18
CA THR A 90 -2.52 -12.39 -6.67
C THR A 90 -1.56 -12.03 -7.80
N ASP A 91 -1.62 -12.72 -8.94
CA ASP A 91 -0.80 -12.42 -10.11
C ASP A 91 -1.07 -11.00 -10.62
N ALA A 92 -2.35 -10.59 -10.74
CA ALA A 92 -2.72 -9.23 -11.11
C ALA A 92 -2.18 -8.18 -10.12
N TYR A 93 -2.32 -8.43 -8.82
CA TYR A 93 -1.81 -7.55 -7.77
C TYR A 93 -0.30 -7.31 -7.88
N PHE A 94 0.48 -8.37 -8.08
CA PHE A 94 1.94 -8.27 -8.14
C PHE A 94 2.48 -7.82 -9.52
N ARG A 95 1.82 -8.21 -10.62
CA ARG A 95 2.23 -7.80 -11.98
C ARG A 95 1.89 -6.36 -12.30
N SER A 96 0.84 -5.79 -11.69
CA SER A 96 0.42 -4.40 -11.93
C SER A 96 1.50 -3.34 -11.62
N GLY A 97 2.65 -3.71 -11.03
CA GLY A 97 3.78 -2.77 -10.92
C GLY A 97 5.17 -3.32 -10.66
N ARG A 98 5.48 -4.60 -10.98
CA ARG A 98 6.77 -5.25 -10.61
C ARG A 98 7.05 -5.16 -9.10
N ARG A 99 6.06 -5.49 -8.26
CA ARG A 99 6.06 -5.07 -6.84
C ARG A 99 6.48 -6.20 -5.90
N ILE A 100 7.25 -5.83 -4.88
CA ILE A 100 7.42 -6.63 -3.66
C ILE A 100 6.12 -6.53 -2.83
N CYS A 101 5.78 -7.59 -2.09
CA CYS A 101 4.65 -7.59 -1.16
C CYS A 101 4.82 -6.48 -0.12
N LEU A 102 3.85 -5.57 0.03
CA LEU A 102 3.93 -4.51 1.04
C LEU A 102 4.09 -5.10 2.44
N MET A 103 3.28 -6.12 2.78
CA MET A 103 3.38 -6.81 4.07
C MET A 103 4.77 -7.43 4.24
N GLY A 104 5.32 -8.04 3.19
CA GLY A 104 6.69 -8.57 3.20
C GLY A 104 7.75 -7.47 3.34
N ALA A 105 7.56 -6.31 2.73
CA ALA A 105 8.46 -5.17 2.85
C ALA A 105 8.50 -4.62 4.28
N PHE A 106 7.37 -4.59 4.97
CA PHE A 106 7.30 -4.18 6.37
C PHE A 106 7.82 -5.25 7.32
N ALA A 107 7.47 -6.52 7.10
CA ALA A 107 7.88 -7.62 7.97
C ALA A 107 9.39 -7.93 7.88
N LEU A 108 10.03 -7.63 6.75
CA LEU A 108 11.46 -7.89 6.51
C LEU A 108 12.33 -6.63 6.66
N ASP A 109 11.75 -5.50 7.08
CA ASP A 109 12.45 -4.21 7.09
C ASP A 109 13.69 -4.24 8.00
N GLU A 110 13.61 -4.91 9.15
CA GLU A 110 14.74 -5.11 10.08
C GLU A 110 15.80 -6.11 9.58
N THR A 111 15.52 -6.88 8.52
CA THR A 111 16.39 -7.96 8.02
C THR A 111 17.11 -7.60 6.72
N ARG A 112 16.98 -6.35 6.24
CA ARG A 112 17.52 -5.89 4.95
C ARG A 112 18.92 -5.28 5.01
N ASP A 113 19.53 -5.24 6.19
CA ASP A 113 20.93 -4.88 6.41
C ASP A 113 21.87 -6.11 6.30
#